data_AF-A0A946YRD6-F1
#
_entry.id   AF-A0A946YRD6-F1
#
_cell.length_a   1.000
_cell.length_b   1.000
_cell.length_c   1.000
_cell.angle_alpha   90.00
_cell.angle_beta   90.00
_cell.angle_gamma   90.00
#
_symmetry.space_group_name_H-M   'P 1'
#
loop_
_entity.id
_entity.type
_entity.pdbx_description
1 polymer ?
#
loop_
_entity_poly.entity_id
_entity_poly.type
_entity_poly.pdbx_seq_one_letter_code
_entity_poly.pdbx_strand_id
1 'polypeptide(L)'
;GVDSAQRGAAFICALAFVAHAQDPTPIVCTAQWRGFILEQPEGSNGFGYDPLFYVPEFSCSSASLDPATKNAHSHRGQAMCELQRQLEQQGWLA
;
A
#
# COMPACT_ATOMS: atom_id res chain seq x y z
N GLY A 1 27.81 -0.24 -2.53
CA GLY A 1 26.34 -0.05 -2.44
C GLY A 1 25.95 0.10 -0.98
N VAL A 2 24.67 0.36 -0.71
CA VAL A 2 24.09 0.33 0.66
C VAL A 2 23.97 -1.14 1.10
N ASP A 3 24.41 -1.46 2.31
CA ASP A 3 24.33 -2.81 2.88
C ASP A 3 22.87 -3.29 2.96
N SER A 4 22.63 -4.58 2.73
CA SER A 4 21.29 -5.18 2.64
C SER A 4 20.43 -4.91 3.88
N ALA A 5 21.03 -4.89 5.07
CA ALA A 5 20.36 -4.54 6.32
C ALA A 5 19.88 -3.08 6.39
N GLN A 6 20.46 -2.17 5.59
CA GLN A 6 20.14 -0.75 5.56
C GLN A 6 19.17 -0.37 4.43
N ARG A 7 18.65 -1.35 3.67
CA ARG A 7 17.77 -1.14 2.51
C ARG A 7 16.28 -1.14 2.87
N GLY A 8 15.93 -0.87 4.12
CA GLY A 8 14.55 -0.77 4.57
C GLY A 8 13.81 0.34 3.81
N ALA A 9 12.59 0.05 3.37
CA ALA A 9 11.75 0.99 2.62
C ALA A 9 10.27 0.80 2.96
N ALA A 10 9.44 1.74 2.54
CA ALA A 10 7.99 1.60 2.62
C ALA A 10 7.32 2.22 1.40
N PHE A 11 6.30 1.54 0.89
CA PHE A 11 5.27 2.20 0.10
C PHE A 11 4.26 2.86 1.05
N ILE A 12 3.79 4.05 0.69
CA ILE A 12 2.85 4.83 1.49
C ILE A 12 1.64 5.18 0.61
N CYS A 13 0.44 4.94 1.13
CA CYS A 13 -0.80 5.41 0.53
C CYS A 13 -1.43 6.43 1.47
N ALA A 14 -1.77 7.63 0.96
CA ALA A 14 -2.64 8.58 1.61
C ALA A 14 -3.87 8.77 0.72
N LEU A 15 -5.05 8.50 1.28
CA LEU A 15 -6.35 8.65 0.62
C LEU A 15 -7.15 9.72 1.34
N ALA A 16 -7.84 10.56 0.57
CA ALA A 16 -8.77 11.54 1.09
C ALA A 16 -10.14 11.35 0.41
N PHE A 17 -11.19 11.17 1.20
CA PHE A 17 -12.56 11.30 0.75
C PHE A 17 -13.08 12.67 1.17
N VAL A 18 -13.52 13.44 0.18
CA VAL A 18 -14.00 14.81 0.34
C VAL A 18 -15.42 14.85 -0.22
N ALA A 19 -16.42 15.03 0.64
CA ALA A 19 -17.83 14.88 0.26
C ALA A 19 -18.29 15.95 -0.74
N HIS A 20 -17.76 17.17 -0.61
CA HIS A 20 -18.01 18.29 -1.49
C HIS A 20 -16.82 19.26 -1.45
N ALA A 21 -16.74 20.20 -2.39
CA ALA A 21 -15.56 21.07 -2.56
C ALA A 21 -15.21 21.97 -1.35
N GLN A 22 -16.13 22.12 -0.38
CA GLN A 22 -15.96 22.90 0.85
C GLN A 22 -16.10 22.03 2.11
N ASP A 23 -15.93 20.71 1.99
CA ASP A 23 -16.00 19.79 3.13
C ASP A 23 -14.95 20.19 4.17
N PRO A 24 -15.36 20.62 5.38
CA PRO A 24 -14.43 21.07 6.41
C PRO A 24 -13.73 19.89 7.12
N THR A 25 -14.19 18.66 6.91
CA THR A 25 -13.79 17.47 7.65
C THR A 25 -13.64 16.25 6.73
N PRO A 26 -12.72 16.29 5.75
CA PRO A 26 -12.51 15.15 4.87
C PRO A 26 -11.99 13.94 5.65
N ILE A 27 -12.40 12.74 5.22
CA ILE A 27 -11.84 11.50 5.76
C ILE A 27 -10.48 11.29 5.14
N VAL A 28 -9.43 11.24 5.97
CA VAL A 28 -8.05 10.96 5.51
C VAL A 28 -7.57 9.65 6.10
N CYS A 29 -7.15 8.74 5.22
CA CYS A 29 -6.63 7.43 5.59
C CYS A 29 -5.19 7.31 5.09
N THR A 30 -4.26 6.91 5.95
CA THR A 30 -2.87 6.67 5.56
C THR A 30 -2.46 5.26 5.95
N ALA A 31 -1.79 4.55 5.05
CA ALA A 31 -1.21 3.24 5.33
C ALA A 31 0.20 3.13 4.76
N GLN A 32 1.03 2.33 5.44
CA GLN A 32 2.40 2.04 5.04
C GLN A 32 2.56 0.54 4.86
N TRP A 33 3.25 0.13 3.80
CA TRP A 33 3.66 -1.25 3.59
C TRP A 33 5.18 -1.29 3.63
N ARG A 34 5.73 -1.89 4.69
CA ARG A 34 7.17 -1.92 4.96
C ARG A 34 7.81 -3.15 4.33
N GLY A 35 9.00 -2.94 3.78
CA GLY A 35 9.77 -3.96 3.09
C GLY A 35 11.22 -3.54 2.93
N PHE A 36 11.90 -4.16 1.98
CA PHE A 36 13.30 -3.88 1.67
C PHE A 36 13.48 -3.71 0.17
N ILE A 37 14.46 -2.92 -0.26
CA ILE A 37 14.79 -2.80 -1.68
C ILE A 37 15.73 -3.95 -2.07
N LEU A 38 15.37 -4.75 -3.07
CA LEU A 38 16.23 -5.79 -3.64
C LEU A 38 17.42 -5.19 -4.40
N GLU A 39 18.47 -5.97 -4.60
CA GLU A 39 19.60 -5.57 -5.45
C GLU A 39 19.30 -5.74 -6.94
N GLN A 40 18.43 -6.70 -7.29
CA GLN A 40 18.01 -6.99 -8.65
C GLN A 40 16.48 -7.16 -8.69
N PRO A 41 15.82 -6.77 -9.79
CA PRO A 41 14.38 -6.92 -9.91
C PRO A 41 13.97 -8.40 -10.00
N GLU A 42 12.86 -8.75 -9.36
CA GLU A 42 12.23 -10.07 -9.39
C GLU A 42 10.73 -9.91 -9.65
N GLY A 43 10.12 -10.79 -10.44
CA GLY A 43 8.69 -10.74 -10.75
C GLY A 43 8.34 -9.77 -11.88
N SER A 44 7.12 -9.91 -12.40
CA SER A 44 6.64 -9.16 -13.58
C SER A 44 5.26 -8.54 -13.41
N ASN A 45 4.56 -8.82 -12.30
CA ASN A 45 3.27 -8.23 -12.02
C ASN A 45 3.41 -6.81 -11.46
N GLY A 46 2.30 -6.07 -11.46
CA GLY A 46 2.27 -4.73 -10.87
C GLY A 46 2.92 -3.67 -11.76
N PHE A 47 3.54 -2.65 -11.16
CA PHE A 47 4.10 -1.49 -11.82
C PHE A 47 5.14 -0.76 -10.96
N GLY A 48 5.85 0.20 -11.56
CA GLY A 48 6.79 1.06 -10.84
C GLY A 48 7.90 0.26 -10.16
N TYR A 49 8.05 0.44 -8.85
CA TYR A 49 9.13 -0.18 -8.07
C TYR A 49 8.80 -1.58 -7.54
N ASP A 50 7.65 -2.16 -7.88
CA ASP A 50 7.24 -3.47 -7.36
C ASP A 50 8.29 -4.58 -7.55
N PRO A 51 9.01 -4.67 -8.70
CA PRO A 51 10.02 -5.72 -8.87
C PRO A 51 11.21 -5.61 -7.92
N LEU A 52 11.43 -4.43 -7.34
CA LEU A 52 12.51 -4.17 -6.39
C LEU A 52 12.01 -4.16 -4.93
N PHE A 53 10.71 -4.18 -4.67
CA PHE A 53 10.17 -4.06 -3.32
C PHE A 53 9.94 -5.44 -2.71
N TYR A 54 10.88 -5.92 -1.90
CA TYR A 54 10.79 -7.17 -1.16
C TYR A 54 9.79 -7.08 0.00
N VAL A 55 8.90 -8.07 0.09
CA VAL A 55 7.89 -8.18 1.14
C VAL A 55 8.22 -9.38 2.04
N PRO A 56 8.74 -9.15 3.27
CA PRO A 56 9.17 -10.23 4.15
C PRO A 56 8.08 -11.25 4.47
N GLU A 57 6.83 -10.78 4.66
CA GLU A 57 5.67 -11.63 4.95
C GLU A 57 5.42 -12.70 3.88
N PHE A 58 5.73 -12.39 2.61
CA PHE A 58 5.52 -13.28 1.48
C PHE A 58 6.82 -13.83 0.88
N SER A 59 7.97 -13.49 1.46
CA SER A 59 9.30 -13.95 1.01
C SER A 59 9.58 -13.76 -0.49
N CYS A 60 9.06 -12.70 -1.09
CA CYS A 60 9.24 -12.38 -2.51
C CYS A 60 9.10 -10.88 -2.78
N SER A 61 9.37 -10.44 -4.01
CA SER A 61 9.04 -9.07 -4.41
C SER A 61 7.52 -8.85 -4.51
N SER A 62 7.08 -7.60 -4.40
CA SER A 62 5.67 -7.27 -4.64
C SER A 62 5.23 -7.56 -6.08
N ALA A 63 6.15 -7.62 -7.05
CA ALA A 63 5.85 -8.01 -8.44
C ALA A 63 5.77 -9.52 -8.64
N SER A 64 6.24 -10.33 -7.69
CA SER A 64 6.08 -11.78 -7.69
C SER A 64 4.72 -12.21 -7.11
N LEU A 65 4.05 -11.34 -6.34
CA LEU A 65 2.70 -11.60 -5.85
C LEU A 65 1.68 -11.61 -6.98
N ASP A 66 0.66 -12.47 -6.86
CA ASP A 66 -0.51 -12.35 -7.70
C ASP A 66 -1.27 -11.05 -7.39
N PRO A 67 -2.00 -10.48 -8.36
CA PRO A 67 -2.67 -9.20 -8.17
C PRO A 67 -3.68 -9.18 -7.01
N ALA A 68 -4.35 -10.30 -6.70
CA ALA A 68 -5.35 -10.33 -5.65
C ALA A 68 -4.70 -10.25 -4.26
N THR A 69 -3.65 -11.04 -4.02
CA THR A 69 -2.85 -10.98 -2.78
C THR A 69 -2.24 -9.60 -2.61
N LYS A 70 -1.62 -9.03 -3.65
CA LYS A 70 -1.07 -7.66 -3.57
C LYS A 70 -2.16 -6.64 -3.21
N ASN A 71 -3.34 -6.73 -3.83
CA ASN A 71 -4.43 -5.79 -3.56
C ASN A 71 -4.97 -5.90 -2.13
N ALA A 72 -4.98 -7.09 -1.53
CA ALA A 72 -5.42 -7.29 -0.15
C ALA A 72 -4.41 -6.76 0.89
N HIS A 73 -3.10 -6.88 0.64
CA HIS A 73 -2.07 -6.61 1.66
C HIS A 73 -1.29 -5.32 1.46
N SER A 74 -1.27 -4.74 0.26
CA SER A 74 -0.48 -3.54 -0.03
C SER A 74 -0.95 -2.30 0.73
N HIS A 75 -0.07 -1.29 0.79
CA HIS A 75 -0.38 0.06 1.32
C HIS A 75 -1.71 0.62 0.79
N ARG A 76 -2.01 0.44 -0.51
CA ARG A 76 -3.29 0.87 -1.09
C ARG A 76 -4.46 0.05 -0.57
N GLY A 77 -4.31 -1.27 -0.51
CA GLY A 77 -5.33 -2.17 0.05
C GLY A 77 -5.70 -1.82 1.48
N GLN A 78 -4.69 -1.66 2.33
CA GLN A 78 -4.86 -1.27 3.73
C GLN A 78 -5.53 0.11 3.87
N ALA A 79 -5.11 1.11 3.10
CA ALA A 79 -5.73 2.43 3.14
C ALA A 79 -7.20 2.40 2.65
N MET A 80 -7.52 1.57 1.66
CA MET A 80 -8.88 1.38 1.17
C MET A 80 -9.78 0.68 2.20
N CYS A 81 -9.29 -0.37 2.86
CA CYS A 81 -10.02 -1.03 3.94
C CYS A 81 -10.31 -0.07 5.09
N GLU A 82 -9.33 0.76 5.45
CA GLU A 82 -9.50 1.79 6.48
C GLU A 82 -10.52 2.86 6.05
N LEU A 83 -10.47 3.30 4.79
CA LEU A 83 -11.46 4.22 4.25
C LEU A 83 -12.88 3.63 4.28
N GLN A 84 -13.05 2.38 3.82
CA GLN A 84 -14.34 1.69 3.86
C GLN A 84 -14.89 1.63 5.28
N ARG A 85 -14.06 1.24 6.26
CA ARG A 85 -14.42 1.19 7.67
C ARG A 85 -14.89 2.56 8.19
N GLN A 86 -14.19 3.64 7.84
CA GLN A 86 -14.59 4.99 8.26
C GLN A 86 -15.88 5.46 7.60
N LEU A 87 -16.10 5.12 6.33
CA LEU A 87 -17.33 5.44 5.62
C LEU A 87 -18.55 4.71 6.23
N GLU A 88 -18.43 3.42 6.56
CA GLU A 88 -19.46 2.65 7.26
C GLU A 88 -19.78 3.27 8.64
N GLN A 89 -18.76 3.60 9.43
CA GLN A 89 -18.95 4.22 10.75
C GLN A 89 -19.62 5.59 10.71
N GLN A 90 -19.46 6.31 9.61
CA GLN A 90 -20.07 7.62 9.38
C GLN A 90 -21.38 7.55 8.59
N GLY A 91 -21.88 6.34 8.30
CA GLY A 91 -23.17 6.12 7.63
C GLY A 91 -23.18 6.46 6.15
N TRP A 92 -22.01 6.52 5.50
CA TRP A 92 -21.90 6.70 4.04
C TRP A 92 -22.16 5.41 3.26
N LEU A 93 -21.95 4.26 3.90
CA LEU A 93 -22.19 2.94 3.34
C LEU A 93 -23.31 2.29 4.17
N ALA A 94 -24.33 1.78 3.46
CA ALA A 94 -25.48 1.08 4.03
C ALA A 94 -25.17 -0.38 4.32
#